data_AF-A0AAU9VEJ0-F1
#
_entry.id   AF-A0AAU9VEJ0-F1
#
_cell.length_a   1.000
_cell.length_b   1.000
_cell.length_c   1.000
_cell.angle_alpha   90.00
_cell.angle_beta   90.00
_cell.angle_gamma   90.00
#
_symmetry.space_group_name_H-M   'P 1'
#
loop_
_entity.id
_entity.type
_entity.pdbx_description
1 polymer ?
#
loop_
_entity_poly.entity_id
_entity_poly.type
_entity_poly.pdbx_seq_one_letter_code
_entity_poly.pdbx_strand_id
1 'polypeptide(L)'
;MINKICDVWGLSHDKIVSITTDNGSNIVKAIKITFGRSKHIRCLAHTLNLVVDNSVNIPEIKLFLDKVRKIVTWFHQSAVGAEELRQTQTL
;
A
#
# COMPACT_ATOMS: atom_id res chain seq x y z
N MET A 1 -4.44 -15.48 -13.63
CA MET A 1 -3.03 -15.19 -13.28
C MET A 1 -2.59 -16.05 -12.12
N ILE A 2 -3.22 -15.98 -10.94
CA ILE A 2 -2.88 -16.84 -9.80
C ILE A 2 -3.00 -18.35 -10.11
N ASN A 3 -4.06 -18.83 -10.76
CA ASN A 3 -4.16 -20.26 -11.16
C ASN A 3 -2.96 -20.74 -11.97
N LYS A 4 -2.52 -19.94 -12.96
CA LYS A 4 -1.35 -20.27 -13.76
C LYS A 4 -0.09 -20.40 -12.91
N ILE A 5 0.06 -19.57 -11.88
CA ILE A 5 1.20 -19.66 -10.95
C ILE A 5 1.09 -20.94 -10.13
N CYS A 6 -0.10 -21.28 -9.62
CA CYS A 6 -0.34 -22.55 -8.94
C CYS A 6 0.02 -23.75 -9.83
N ASP A 7 -0.39 -23.73 -11.09
CA ASP A 7 -0.09 -24.79 -12.07
C ASP A 7 1.43 -24.92 -12.31
N VAL A 8 2.12 -23.80 -12.58
CA VAL A 8 3.58 -23.79 -12.81
C VAL A 8 4.34 -24.31 -11.59
N TRP A 9 3.84 -24.04 -10.39
CA TRP A 9 4.49 -24.41 -9.13
C TRP A 9 4.00 -25.77 -8.60
N GLY A 10 3.09 -26.45 -9.31
CA GLY A 10 2.50 -27.72 -8.87
C GLY A 10 1.71 -27.62 -7.56
N LEU A 11 1.18 -26.43 -7.25
CA LEU A 11 0.43 -26.16 -6.02
C LEU A 11 -1.05 -26.48 -6.21
N SER A 12 -1.50 -27.56 -5.60
CA SER A 12 -2.92 -27.89 -5.55
C SER A 12 -3.69 -26.94 -4.61
N HIS A 13 -4.92 -26.59 -4.98
CA HIS A 13 -5.74 -25.59 -4.28
C HIS A 13 -6.11 -25.98 -2.84
N ASP A 14 -6.20 -27.28 -2.57
CA ASP A 14 -6.42 -27.84 -1.23
C ASP A 14 -5.26 -27.54 -0.29
N LYS A 15 -4.01 -27.51 -0.80
CA LYS A 15 -2.80 -27.23 -0.02
C LYS A 15 -2.61 -25.76 0.36
N ILE A 16 -3.29 -24.86 -0.33
CA ILE A 16 -3.22 -23.42 -0.02
C ILE A 16 -4.11 -23.15 1.18
N VAL A 17 -3.54 -22.90 2.36
CA VAL A 17 -4.33 -22.65 3.58
C VAL A 17 -4.96 -21.26 3.56
N SER A 18 -4.18 -20.26 3.17
CA SER A 18 -4.62 -18.87 3.14
C SER A 18 -3.85 -18.04 2.11
N ILE A 19 -4.43 -16.92 1.72
CA ILE A 19 -3.88 -15.95 0.78
C ILE A 19 -4.04 -14.57 1.40
N THR A 20 -2.92 -13.91 1.68
CA THR A 20 -2.90 -12.56 2.27
C THR A 20 -2.67 -11.51 1.20
N THR A 21 -3.51 -10.48 1.14
CA THR A 21 -3.34 -9.34 0.21
C THR A 21 -3.61 -8.00 0.87
N ASP A 22 -3.21 -6.92 0.22
CA ASP A 22 -3.51 -5.52 0.59
C ASP A 22 -5.00 -5.14 0.52
N ASN A 23 -5.91 -6.10 0.35
CA ASN A 23 -7.37 -5.88 0.27
C ASN A 23 -7.82 -5.05 -0.96
N GLY A 24 -7.00 -4.89 -1.99
CA GLY A 24 -7.43 -4.29 -3.26
C GLY A 24 -8.66 -5.02 -3.85
N SER A 25 -9.71 -4.30 -4.22
CA SER A 25 -11.00 -4.89 -4.63
C SER A 25 -10.87 -5.92 -5.76
N ASN A 26 -9.98 -5.66 -6.72
CA ASN A 26 -9.69 -6.55 -7.84
C ASN A 26 -9.08 -7.88 -7.38
N ILE A 27 -8.10 -7.87 -6.48
CA ILE A 27 -7.44 -9.09 -6.00
C ILE A 27 -8.33 -9.87 -5.05
N VAL A 28 -9.10 -9.20 -4.20
CA VAL A 28 -10.11 -9.83 -3.33
C VAL A 28 -11.14 -10.58 -4.16
N LYS A 29 -11.64 -9.95 -5.24
CA LYS A 29 -12.60 -10.58 -6.15
C LYS A 29 -11.99 -11.80 -6.85
N ALA A 30 -10.75 -11.69 -7.32
CA ALA A 30 -10.05 -12.81 -7.95
C ALA A 30 -9.90 -14.00 -6.99
N ILE A 31 -9.42 -13.76 -5.76
CA ILE A 31 -9.27 -14.81 -4.75
C ILE A 31 -10.61 -15.44 -4.39
N LYS A 32 -11.66 -14.63 -4.21
CA LYS A 32 -13.00 -15.13 -3.90
C LYS A 32 -13.53 -16.07 -4.99
N ILE A 33 -13.33 -15.72 -6.27
CA ILE A 33 -13.75 -16.54 -7.41
C ILE A 33 -12.92 -17.82 -7.50
N THR A 34 -11.62 -17.75 -7.22
CA THR A 34 -10.67 -18.85 -7.47
C THR A 34 -10.53 -19.84 -6.31
N PHE A 35 -10.47 -19.34 -5.06
CA PHE A 35 -10.19 -20.15 -3.86
C PHE A 35 -11.33 -20.11 -2.84
N GLY A 36 -12.36 -19.30 -3.09
CA GLY A 36 -13.42 -19.04 -2.13
C GLY A 36 -13.05 -17.95 -1.12
N ARG A 37 -14.08 -17.40 -0.48
CA ARG A 37 -13.93 -16.26 0.45
C ARG A 37 -13.16 -16.63 1.72
N SER A 38 -13.26 -17.87 2.19
CA SER A 38 -12.66 -18.33 3.44
C SER A 38 -11.13 -18.37 3.42
N LYS A 39 -10.52 -18.44 2.23
CA LYS A 39 -9.06 -18.50 2.10
C LYS A 39 -8.40 -17.12 2.04
N HIS A 40 -9.16 -16.03 1.98
CA HIS A 40 -8.60 -14.68 1.92
C HIS A 40 -8.40 -14.09 3.33
N ILE A 41 -7.18 -13.61 3.59
CA ILE A 41 -6.81 -12.86 4.79
C ILE A 41 -6.41 -11.44 4.36
N ARG A 42 -6.89 -10.44 5.09
CA ARG A 42 -6.48 -9.04 4.84
C ARG A 42 -5.10 -8.79 5.44
N CYS A 43 -4.27 -8.05 4.72
CA CYS A 43 -2.98 -7.59 5.22
C CYS A 43 -3.21 -6.63 6.41
N LEU A 44 -2.66 -7.00 7.57
CA LEU A 44 -2.74 -6.19 8.79
C LEU A 44 -2.04 -4.84 8.59
N ALA A 45 -0.87 -4.81 7.93
CA ALA A 45 -0.13 -3.59 7.68
C ALA A 45 -0.94 -2.58 6.85
N HIS A 46 -1.61 -3.04 5.79
CA HIS A 46 -2.50 -2.17 5.01
C HIS A 46 -3.69 -1.70 5.83
N THR A 47 -4.27 -2.58 6.66
CA THR A 47 -5.37 -2.22 7.56
C THR A 47 -4.96 -1.14 8.55
N LEU A 48 -3.76 -1.23 9.13
CA LEU A 48 -3.20 -0.19 10.01
C LEU A 48 -2.96 1.12 9.26
N ASN A 49 -2.44 1.05 8.03
CA ASN A 49 -2.27 2.25 7.20
C ASN A 49 -3.60 2.96 6.95
N LEU A 50 -4.66 2.21 6.64
CA LEU A 50 -6.00 2.78 6.48
C LEU A 50 -6.52 3.42 7.76
N VAL A 51 -6.24 2.85 8.94
CA VAL A 51 -6.62 3.47 10.22
C VAL A 51 -5.93 4.83 10.37
N VAL A 52 -4.62 4.89 10.12
CA VAL A 52 -3.85 6.14 10.20
C VAL A 52 -4.37 7.15 9.17
N ASP A 53 -4.52 6.74 7.90
CA ASP A 53 -5.02 7.59 6.82
C ASP A 53 -6.39 8.20 7.15
N ASN A 54 -7.31 7.39 7.70
CA ASN A 54 -8.63 7.87 8.11
C ASN A 54 -8.54 8.81 9.32
N SER A 55 -7.66 8.53 10.29
CA SER A 55 -7.50 9.36 11.48
C SER A 55 -6.97 10.77 11.16
N VAL A 56 -6.18 10.91 10.10
CA VAL A 56 -5.63 12.20 9.64
C VAL A 56 -6.51 12.89 8.60
N ASN A 57 -7.60 12.25 8.15
CA ASN A 57 -8.53 12.79 7.15
C ASN A 57 -9.57 13.73 7.77
N ILE A 58 -9.11 14.65 8.62
CA ILE A 58 -9.91 15.76 9.15
C ILE A 58 -9.43 17.08 8.55
N PRO A 59 -10.33 18.07 8.32
CA PRO A 59 -10.00 19.29 7.56
C PRO A 59 -8.77 20.04 8.07
N GLU A 60 -8.63 20.15 9.39
CA GLU A 60 -7.57 20.89 10.06
C GLU A 60 -6.20 20.23 9.85
N ILE A 61 -6.12 18.90 10.03
CA ILE A 61 -4.89 18.13 9.79
C ILE A 61 -4.57 18.14 8.29
N LYS A 62 -5.58 18.00 7.43
CA LYS A 62 -5.37 18.02 5.98
C LYS A 62 -4.77 19.35 5.51
N LEU A 63 -5.27 20.48 6.01
CA LEU A 63 -4.72 21.79 5.69
C LEU A 63 -3.24 21.91 6.10
N PHE A 64 -2.88 21.38 7.27
CA PHE A 64 -1.49 21.35 7.72
C PHE A 64 -0.63 20.44 6.82
N LEU A 65 -1.09 19.22 6.55
CA LEU A 65 -0.39 18.27 5.68
C LEU A 65 -0.18 18.83 4.27
N ASP A 66 -1.14 19.57 3.73
CA ASP A 66 -1.02 20.18 2.40
C ASP A 66 0.06 21.27 2.35
N LYS A 67 0.27 22.04 3.43
CA LYS A 67 1.39 22.97 3.54
C LYS A 67 2.73 22.22 3.56
N VAL A 68 2.83 21.15 4.35
CA VAL A 68 4.04 20.31 4.41
C VAL A 68 4.33 19.68 3.06
N ARG A 69 3.32 19.11 2.40
CA ARG A 69 3.44 18.53 1.05
C ARG A 69 3.94 19.54 0.03
N LYS A 70 3.44 20.79 0.05
CA LYS A 70 3.94 21.85 -0.86
C LYS A 70 5.43 22.08 -0.70
N ILE A 71 5.93 22.12 0.53
CA ILE A 71 7.36 22.28 0.82
C ILE A 71 8.14 21.08 0.27
N VAL A 72 7.73 19.85 0.63
CA VAL A 72 8.40 18.61 0.17
C VAL A 72 8.39 18.51 -1.36
N THR A 73 7.27 18.83 -2.01
CA THR A 73 7.14 18.81 -3.47
C THR A 73 8.08 19.81 -4.13
N TRP A 74 8.26 21.02 -3.58
CA TRP A 74 9.20 22.00 -4.11
C TRP A 74 10.63 21.46 -4.10
N PHE A 75 11.06 20.88 -2.98
CA PHE A 75 12.38 20.24 -2.87
C PHE A 75 12.51 19.04 -3.81
N HIS A 76 11.45 18.25 -3.99
CA HIS A 76 11.49 17.10 -4.91
C HIS A 76 11.60 17.52 -6.38
N GLN A 77 11.01 18.65 -6.77
CA GLN A 77 10.98 19.13 -8.16
C GLN A 77 12.16 20.06 -8.52
N SER A 78 12.82 20.67 -7.54
CA SER A 78 13.96 21.57 -7.75
C SER A 78 15.28 20.85 -7.53
N ALA A 79 16.07 20.66 -8.58
CA ALA A 79 17.40 20.06 -8.45
C ALA A 79 18.33 20.85 -7.51
N VAL A 80 18.27 22.19 -7.60
CA VAL A 80 19.03 23.11 -6.74
C VAL A 80 18.56 23.00 -5.30
N GLY A 81 17.25 23.09 -5.06
CA GLY A 81 16.69 22.97 -3.70
C GLY A 81 16.97 21.61 -3.08
N ALA A 82 16.86 20.53 -3.86
CA ALA A 82 17.19 19.19 -3.40
C ALA A 82 18.66 19.06 -2.98
N GLU A 83 19.57 19.74 -3.68
CA GLU A 83 21.00 19.74 -3.36
C GLU A 83 21.29 20.55 -2.09
N GLU A 84 20.72 21.74 -1.95
CA GLU A 84 20.83 22.54 -0.72
C GLU A 84 20.30 21.78 0.50
N LEU A 85 19.17 21.07 0.35
CA LEU A 85 18.60 20.24 1.40
C LEU A 85 19.55 19.10 1.79
N ARG A 86 20.13 18.38 0.81
CA ARG A 86 21.09 17.29 1.07
C ARG A 86 22.32 17.79 1.82
N GLN A 87 22.87 18.93 1.40
CA GLN A 87 24.05 19.51 2.05
C GLN A 87 23.76 19.89 3.50
N THR A 88 22.57 20.45 3.76
CA THR A 88 22.15 20.85 5.12
C THR A 88 21.91 19.64 6.05
N GLN A 89 21.36 18.54 5.53
CA GLN A 89 21.02 17.33 6.31
C GLN A 89 22.22 16.41 6.61
N THR A 90 23.38 16.67 5.98
CA THR A 90 24.61 15.87 6.17
C THR A 90 25.54 16.50 7.24
N LEU A 91 25.17 17.67 7.78
CA LEU A 91 25.78 18.29 8.96
C LEU A 91 25.18 17.71 10.25
#